data_AF-A0A952CIJ8-F1
#
_entry.id   AF-A0A952CIJ8-F1
#
_cell.length_a   1.000
_cell.length_b   1.000
_cell.length_c   1.000
_cell.angle_alpha   90.00
_cell.angle_beta   90.00
_cell.angle_gamma   90.00
#
_symmetry.space_group_name_H-M   'P 1'
#
loop_
_entity.id
_entity.type
_entity.pdbx_description
1 polymer ?
#
loop_
_entity_poly.entity_id
_entity_poly.type
_entity_poly.pdbx_seq_one_letter_code
_entity_poly.pdbx_strand_id
1 'polypeptide(L)'
;MLWRLDDYQQPAFTFEEVRRWPKGQLDRFIELGLVCNGGMADATIYYDCEQHCEIGYDPETLPNGRVVVTHRCAHGCGLVVLEPERFRLWDIRFDGLAAMLASSLALAGRVEHVVPDTLALLGQHFGAGGPLDVFLARRLGDTGTIAHVAAAPRLARFSSPSRAALLRVALFLRQQ
;
A
#
# COMPACT_ATOMS: atom_id res chain seq x y z
N MET A 1 -4.63 2.45 7.60
CA MET A 1 -4.72 1.87 6.26
C MET A 1 -3.41 2.03 5.48
N LEU A 2 -2.74 3.20 5.49
CA LEU A 2 -1.48 3.43 4.73
C LEU A 2 -0.16 2.98 5.40
N TRP A 3 -0.19 2.31 6.57
CA TRP A 3 1.03 1.91 7.29
C TRP A 3 1.86 0.84 6.57
N ARG A 4 1.27 0.09 5.62
CA ARG A 4 1.99 -0.96 4.86
C ARG A 4 3.06 -0.40 3.93
N LEU A 5 3.07 0.91 3.65
CA LEU A 5 4.07 1.50 2.74
C LEU A 5 5.52 1.45 3.28
N ASP A 6 5.69 1.26 4.59
CA ASP A 6 7.01 1.05 5.18
C ASP A 6 7.35 -0.44 5.34
N ASP A 7 6.41 -1.33 5.00
CA ASP A 7 6.61 -2.77 5.04
C ASP A 7 7.42 -3.24 3.83
N TYR A 8 8.32 -4.19 4.06
CA TYR A 8 9.41 -4.53 3.14
C TYR A 8 8.95 -5.40 1.95
N GLN A 9 7.80 -6.06 2.09
CA GLN A 9 7.19 -6.90 1.06
C GLN A 9 5.93 -6.22 0.52
N GLN A 10 5.77 -6.25 -0.81
CA GLN A 10 4.78 -5.51 -1.60
C GLN A 10 3.51 -5.14 -0.82
N PRO A 11 3.26 -3.85 -0.56
CA PRO A 11 2.15 -3.45 0.26
C PRO A 11 0.85 -3.66 -0.50
N ALA A 12 0.16 -4.76 -0.20
CA ALA A 12 -1.14 -5.10 -0.73
C ALA A 12 -2.20 -5.05 0.36
N PHE A 13 -3.47 -4.82 -0.01
CA PHE A 13 -4.61 -5.07 0.87
C PHE A 13 -5.18 -6.45 0.61
N THR A 14 -5.60 -7.15 1.65
CA THR A 14 -6.33 -8.43 1.52
C THR A 14 -7.83 -8.19 1.37
N PHE A 15 -8.56 -9.18 0.85
CA PHE A 15 -10.01 -9.14 0.78
C PHE A 15 -10.65 -8.84 2.14
N GLU A 16 -10.12 -9.46 3.20
CA GLU A 16 -10.64 -9.30 4.56
C GLU A 16 -10.47 -7.88 5.10
N GLU A 17 -9.46 -7.15 4.66
CA GLU A 17 -9.32 -5.72 4.96
C GLU A 17 -10.29 -4.90 4.13
N VAL A 18 -10.33 -5.15 2.82
CA VAL A 18 -11.16 -4.38 1.88
C VAL A 18 -12.65 -4.53 2.17
N ARG A 19 -13.13 -5.72 2.54
CA ARG A 19 -14.55 -5.96 2.85
C ARG A 19 -15.07 -5.14 4.03
N ARG A 20 -14.16 -4.63 4.89
CA ARG A 20 -14.49 -3.78 6.04
C ARG A 20 -14.55 -2.30 5.67
N TRP A 21 -14.13 -1.93 4.47
CA TRP A 21 -14.20 -0.55 4.04
C TRP A 21 -15.65 -0.15 3.71
N PRO A 22 -15.97 1.14 3.83
CA PRO A 22 -17.18 1.72 3.25
C PRO A 22 -17.43 1.24 1.82
N LYS A 23 -18.70 1.01 1.49
CA LYS A 23 -19.14 0.57 0.16
C LYS A 23 -18.63 1.54 -0.92
N GLY A 24 -18.06 0.99 -1.99
CA GLY A 24 -17.52 1.75 -3.13
C GLY A 24 -16.16 2.40 -2.88
N GLN A 25 -15.57 2.26 -1.69
CA GLN A 25 -14.27 2.86 -1.40
C GLN A 25 -13.13 2.20 -2.18
N LEU A 26 -13.18 0.87 -2.36
CA LEU A 26 -12.21 0.16 -3.18
C LEU A 26 -12.24 0.68 -4.62
N ASP A 27 -13.44 0.75 -5.23
CA ASP A 27 -13.63 1.20 -6.60
C ASP A 27 -13.08 2.61 -6.78
N ARG A 28 -13.39 3.51 -5.83
CA ARG A 28 -12.84 4.87 -5.81
C ARG A 28 -11.31 4.88 -5.75
N PHE A 29 -10.68 3.99 -4.99
CA PHE A 29 -9.21 3.91 -4.94
C PHE A 29 -8.61 3.34 -6.23
N ILE A 30 -9.30 2.41 -6.89
CA ILE A 30 -8.92 1.93 -8.22
C ILE A 30 -9.02 3.07 -9.24
N GLU A 31 -10.12 3.81 -9.25
CA GLU A 31 -10.34 4.97 -10.14
C GLU A 31 -9.29 6.07 -9.94
N LEU A 32 -8.90 6.33 -8.69
CA LEU A 32 -7.82 7.26 -8.35
C LEU A 32 -6.42 6.70 -8.64
N GLY A 33 -6.32 5.45 -9.12
CA GLY A 33 -5.05 4.77 -9.40
C GLY A 33 -4.22 4.45 -8.17
N LEU A 34 -4.80 4.51 -6.96
CA LEU A 34 -4.11 4.26 -5.68
C LEU A 34 -3.86 2.77 -5.43
N VAL A 35 -4.76 1.92 -5.94
CA VAL A 35 -4.64 0.47 -5.84
C VAL A 35 -4.94 -0.17 -7.18
N CYS A 36 -4.33 -1.33 -7.45
CA CYS A 36 -4.69 -2.18 -8.57
C CYS A 36 -4.91 -3.63 -8.11
N ASN A 37 -5.44 -4.48 -8.98
CA ASN A 37 -5.49 -5.91 -8.69
C ASN A 37 -4.05 -6.45 -8.61
N GLY A 38 -3.69 -7.08 -7.48
CA GLY A 38 -2.35 -7.58 -7.18
C GLY A 38 -2.20 -9.10 -7.30
N GLY A 39 -3.28 -9.81 -7.64
CA GLY A 39 -3.30 -11.26 -7.75
C GLY A 39 -3.97 -11.94 -6.55
N MET A 40 -3.47 -13.12 -6.20
CA MET A 40 -4.02 -13.99 -5.16
C MET A 40 -2.95 -14.23 -4.11
N ALA A 41 -3.34 -14.20 -2.84
CA ALA A 41 -2.50 -14.58 -1.72
C ALA A 41 -2.43 -16.11 -1.61
N ASP A 42 -1.27 -16.63 -1.21
CA ASP A 42 -1.09 -18.05 -0.90
C ASP A 42 -1.85 -18.47 0.37
N ALA A 43 -2.23 -17.51 1.21
CA ALA A 43 -3.04 -17.72 2.40
C ALA A 43 -3.87 -16.48 2.76
N THR A 44 -4.94 -16.69 3.54
CA THR A 44 -5.77 -15.61 4.10
C THR A 44 -6.10 -15.89 5.57
N ILE A 45 -6.38 -14.83 6.32
CA ILE A 45 -6.79 -14.94 7.73
C ILE A 45 -8.31 -14.98 7.82
N TYR A 46 -8.85 -16.07 8.36
CA TYR A 46 -10.28 -16.21 8.55
C TYR A 46 -10.73 -15.59 9.88
N TYR A 47 -11.19 -14.34 9.81
CA TYR A 47 -11.57 -13.57 10.99
C TYR A 47 -12.88 -14.01 11.66
N ASP A 48 -13.68 -14.84 11.00
CA ASP A 48 -14.93 -15.32 11.60
C ASP A 48 -14.69 -16.53 12.55
N CYS A 49 -13.42 -16.96 12.68
CA CYS A 49 -12.94 -17.87 13.73
C CYS A 49 -12.31 -17.07 14.88
N GLU A 50 -12.60 -17.43 16.14
CA GLU A 50 -12.01 -16.79 17.32
C GLU A 50 -10.47 -16.80 17.35
N GLN A 51 -9.85 -17.81 16.74
CA GLN A 51 -8.40 -17.95 16.66
C GLN A 51 -7.79 -17.30 15.41
N HIS A 52 -8.61 -16.67 14.56
CA HIS A 52 -8.19 -16.05 13.31
C HIS A 52 -7.29 -16.99 12.48
N CYS A 53 -7.77 -18.21 12.22
CA CYS A 53 -6.99 -19.23 11.53
C CYS A 53 -6.45 -18.73 10.18
N GLU A 54 -5.19 -19.02 9.90
CA GLU A 54 -4.62 -18.90 8.58
C GLU A 54 -5.08 -20.08 7.71
N ILE A 55 -5.61 -19.75 6.53
CA ILE A 55 -6.12 -20.71 5.57
C ILE A 55 -5.30 -20.58 4.29
N GLY A 56 -4.62 -21.65 3.90
CA GLY A 56 -3.89 -21.71 2.63
C GLY A 56 -4.81 -21.78 1.42
N TYR A 57 -4.35 -21.24 0.30
CA TYR A 57 -5.06 -21.26 -0.97
C TYR A 57 -4.87 -22.61 -1.68
N ASP A 58 -5.80 -23.54 -1.46
CA ASP A 58 -5.86 -24.84 -2.13
C ASP A 58 -7.26 -25.01 -2.75
N PRO A 59 -7.49 -24.52 -3.99
CA PRO A 59 -8.81 -24.51 -4.59
C PRO A 59 -9.20 -25.88 -5.14
N GLU A 60 -10.41 -26.33 -4.79
CA GLU A 60 -11.03 -27.54 -5.35
C GLU A 60 -12.30 -27.20 -6.13
N THR A 61 -12.58 -27.99 -7.18
CA THR A 61 -13.82 -27.86 -7.96
C THR A 61 -14.85 -28.87 -7.46
N LEU A 62 -15.95 -28.37 -6.92
CA LEU A 62 -17.07 -29.19 -6.46
C LEU A 62 -17.81 -29.84 -7.65
N PRO A 63 -18.60 -30.91 -7.45
CA PRO A 63 -19.36 -31.57 -8.52
C PRO A 63 -20.34 -30.67 -9.29
N ASN A 64 -20.75 -29.55 -8.68
CA ASN A 64 -21.61 -28.54 -9.31
C ASN A 64 -20.82 -27.49 -10.12
N GLY A 65 -19.51 -27.67 -10.29
CA GLY A 65 -18.62 -26.77 -11.03
C GLY A 65 -18.16 -25.53 -10.25
N ARG A 66 -18.54 -25.36 -8.99
CA ARG A 66 -18.06 -24.25 -8.15
C ARG A 66 -16.63 -24.50 -7.66
N VAL A 67 -15.78 -23.49 -7.74
CA VAL A 67 -14.42 -23.52 -7.17
C VAL A 67 -14.47 -22.95 -5.77
N VAL A 68 -13.94 -23.68 -4.80
CA VAL A 68 -13.92 -23.27 -3.39
C VAL A 68 -12.57 -23.64 -2.76
N VAL A 69 -12.25 -23.03 -1.63
CA VAL A 69 -11.17 -23.46 -0.75
C VAL A 69 -11.81 -23.99 0.53
N THR A 70 -11.50 -25.23 0.89
CA THR A 70 -12.02 -25.84 2.11
C THR A 70 -10.96 -25.94 3.18
N HIS A 71 -11.35 -25.65 4.42
CA HIS A 71 -10.45 -25.69 5.57
C HIS A 71 -11.18 -26.28 6.77
N ARG A 72 -10.57 -27.31 7.38
CA ARG A 72 -11.08 -27.88 8.62
C ARG A 72 -10.44 -27.16 9.80
N CYS A 73 -11.19 -26.27 10.44
CA CYS A 73 -10.73 -25.52 11.60
C CYS A 73 -10.51 -26.47 12.79
N ALA A 74 -9.28 -26.48 13.33
CA ALA A 74 -8.92 -27.26 14.51
C ALA A 74 -9.54 -26.72 15.82
N HIS A 75 -10.05 -25.49 15.79
CA HIS A 75 -10.54 -24.75 16.96
C HIS A 75 -12.08 -24.73 17.06
N GLY A 76 -12.77 -25.70 16.46
CA GLY A 76 -14.21 -25.90 16.67
C GLY A 76 -15.14 -25.21 15.66
N CYS A 77 -14.61 -24.45 14.70
CA CYS A 77 -15.41 -23.86 13.61
C CYS A 77 -15.95 -24.89 12.61
N GLY A 78 -15.49 -26.13 12.67
CA GLY A 78 -15.85 -27.19 11.72
C GLY A 78 -15.23 -26.98 10.34
N LEU A 79 -15.98 -27.34 9.30
CA LEU A 79 -15.57 -27.16 7.90
C LEU A 79 -15.92 -25.74 7.45
N VAL A 80 -14.89 -24.96 7.13
CA VAL A 80 -15.00 -23.64 6.52
C VAL A 80 -14.87 -23.80 5.01
N VAL A 81 -15.77 -23.15 4.27
CA VAL A 81 -15.76 -23.12 2.80
C VAL A 81 -15.64 -21.67 2.37
N LEU A 82 -14.55 -21.32 1.70
CA LEU A 82 -14.28 -19.97 1.21
C LEU A 82 -14.35 -19.95 -0.32
N GLU A 83 -14.87 -18.84 -0.86
CA GLU A 83 -14.75 -18.55 -2.28
C GLU A 83 -13.33 -18.04 -2.59
N PRO A 84 -12.74 -18.35 -3.76
CA PRO A 84 -11.40 -17.90 -4.13
C PRO A 84 -11.19 -16.38 -4.00
N GLU A 85 -12.25 -15.59 -4.20
CA GLU A 85 -12.18 -14.12 -4.06
C GLU A 85 -11.66 -13.65 -2.69
N ARG A 86 -11.81 -14.45 -1.63
CA ARG A 86 -11.28 -14.13 -0.28
C ARG A 86 -9.75 -14.12 -0.19
N PHE A 87 -9.06 -14.61 -1.22
CA PHE A 87 -7.62 -14.60 -1.35
C PHE A 87 -7.13 -13.47 -2.24
N ARG A 88 -8.03 -12.64 -2.79
CA ARG A 88 -7.64 -11.54 -3.66
C ARG A 88 -6.79 -10.50 -2.91
N LEU A 89 -5.76 -10.03 -3.61
CA LEU A 89 -4.90 -8.94 -3.18
C LEU A 89 -5.12 -7.70 -4.05
N TRP A 90 -4.94 -6.54 -3.42
CA TRP A 90 -4.90 -5.24 -4.10
C TRP A 90 -3.61 -4.51 -3.80
N ASP A 91 -2.73 -4.42 -4.80
CA ASP A 91 -1.43 -3.76 -4.65
C ASP A 91 -1.60 -2.25 -4.56
N ILE A 92 -0.88 -1.64 -3.62
CA ILE A 92 -0.81 -0.18 -3.53
C ILE A 92 0.15 0.35 -4.60
N ARG A 93 -0.36 1.24 -5.44
CA ARG A 93 0.39 1.89 -6.52
C ARG A 93 1.08 3.14 -5.99
N PHE A 94 2.42 3.11 -5.99
CA PHE A 94 3.22 4.25 -5.57
C PHE A 94 2.97 5.48 -6.44
N ASP A 95 2.84 5.30 -7.76
CA ASP A 95 2.62 6.37 -8.72
C ASP A 95 1.28 7.08 -8.49
N GLY A 96 0.21 6.32 -8.24
CA GLY A 96 -1.11 6.88 -7.95
C GLY A 96 -1.10 7.67 -6.64
N LEU A 97 -0.42 7.14 -5.62
CA LEU A 97 -0.25 7.86 -4.35
C LEU A 97 0.53 9.17 -4.55
N ALA A 98 1.63 9.13 -5.31
CA ALA A 98 2.42 10.31 -5.62
C ALA A 98 1.61 11.36 -6.38
N ALA A 99 0.86 10.95 -7.41
CA ALA A 99 0.00 11.83 -8.20
C ALA A 99 -1.12 12.46 -7.34
N MET A 100 -1.79 11.66 -6.52
CA MET A 100 -2.84 12.14 -5.62
C MET A 100 -2.28 13.18 -4.63
N LEU A 101 -1.13 12.91 -4.02
CA LEU A 101 -0.50 13.83 -3.07
C LEU A 101 -0.05 15.12 -3.76
N ALA A 102 0.57 15.02 -4.94
CA ALA A 102 0.99 16.19 -5.71
C ALA A 102 -0.20 17.10 -6.04
N SER A 103 -1.32 16.51 -6.48
CA SER A 103 -2.56 17.24 -6.77
C SER A 103 -3.19 17.84 -5.50
N SER A 104 -3.24 17.08 -4.40
CA SER A 104 -3.90 17.53 -3.16
C SER A 104 -3.13 18.66 -2.47
N LEU A 105 -1.81 18.69 -2.63
CA LEU A 105 -0.93 19.72 -2.10
C LEU A 105 -0.76 20.92 -3.05
N ALA A 106 -1.45 20.92 -4.20
CA ALA A 106 -1.37 21.96 -5.24
C ALA A 106 0.08 22.30 -5.62
N LEU A 107 0.93 21.27 -5.78
CA LEU A 107 2.34 21.45 -6.11
C LEU A 107 2.50 21.78 -7.60
N ALA A 108 3.47 22.63 -7.90
CA ALA A 108 3.86 22.93 -9.28
C ALA A 108 4.81 21.87 -9.83
N GLY A 109 4.74 21.64 -11.15
CA GLY A 109 5.60 20.70 -11.85
C GLY A 109 4.92 19.34 -12.09
N ARG A 110 5.74 18.30 -12.28
CA ARG A 110 5.28 16.93 -12.53
C ARG A 110 5.90 15.98 -11.53
N VAL A 111 5.18 14.91 -11.21
CA VAL A 111 5.74 13.80 -10.43
C VAL A 111 6.89 13.17 -11.21
N GLU A 112 8.02 12.95 -10.54
CA GLU A 112 9.22 12.35 -11.11
C GLU A 112 9.78 11.28 -10.15
N HIS A 113 9.96 10.06 -10.64
CA HIS A 113 10.59 8.99 -9.87
C HIS A 113 12.10 9.19 -9.86
N VAL A 114 12.61 9.61 -8.71
CA VAL A 114 14.05 9.80 -8.48
C VAL A 114 14.71 8.46 -8.17
N VAL A 115 14.02 7.60 -7.41
CA VAL A 115 14.36 6.19 -7.23
C VAL A 115 13.08 5.39 -7.48
N PRO A 116 13.07 4.46 -8.47
CA PRO A 116 11.90 3.64 -8.76
C PRO A 116 11.30 3.03 -7.50
N ASP A 117 9.98 3.11 -7.37
CA ASP A 117 9.23 2.51 -6.26
C ASP A 117 9.64 2.91 -4.84
N THR A 118 10.49 3.93 -4.67
CA THR A 118 11.05 4.30 -3.36
C THR A 118 10.98 5.80 -3.12
N LEU A 119 11.38 6.61 -4.09
CA LEU A 119 11.47 8.06 -3.96
C LEU A 119 10.91 8.75 -5.20
N ALA A 120 9.91 9.60 -4.99
CA ALA A 120 9.35 10.46 -6.03
C ALA A 120 9.45 11.94 -5.60
N LEU A 121 9.88 12.80 -6.50
CA LEU A 121 9.63 14.23 -6.40
C LEU A 121 8.16 14.47 -6.79
N LEU A 122 7.39 15.07 -5.89
CA LEU A 122 5.98 15.38 -6.15
C LEU A 122 5.81 16.69 -6.91
N GLY A 123 6.74 17.63 -6.70
CA GLY A 123 6.71 18.95 -7.31
C GLY A 123 7.31 20.00 -6.38
N GLN A 124 6.97 21.25 -6.63
CA GLN A 124 7.46 22.40 -5.88
C GLN A 124 6.33 23.14 -5.19
N HIS A 125 6.56 23.51 -3.94
CA HIS A 125 5.73 24.46 -3.22
C HIS A 125 6.39 25.84 -3.25
N PHE A 126 5.62 26.89 -3.54
CA PHE A 126 6.11 28.27 -3.56
C PHE A 126 5.63 29.02 -2.33
N GLY A 127 6.53 29.15 -1.34
CA GLY A 127 6.29 29.94 -0.13
C GLY A 127 7.13 31.21 -0.07
N ALA A 128 7.02 31.95 1.03
CA ALA A 128 7.79 33.19 1.26
C ALA A 128 9.33 32.99 1.24
N GLY A 129 9.80 31.75 1.42
CA GLY A 129 11.22 31.37 1.36
C GLY A 129 11.72 30.94 -0.03
N GLY A 130 10.88 31.02 -1.07
CA GLY A 130 11.19 30.53 -2.41
C GLY A 130 10.64 29.12 -2.71
N PRO A 131 11.03 28.52 -3.84
CA PRO A 131 10.59 27.19 -4.22
C PRO A 131 11.17 26.13 -3.29
N LEU A 132 10.31 25.22 -2.83
CA LEU A 132 10.64 24.08 -2.00
C LEU A 132 10.28 22.79 -2.74
N ASP A 133 11.28 21.96 -3.05
CA ASP A 133 11.03 20.64 -3.59
C ASP A 133 10.38 19.75 -2.52
N VAL A 134 9.29 19.09 -2.88
CA VAL A 134 8.54 18.17 -2.01
C VAL A 134 8.70 16.76 -2.51
N PHE A 135 9.21 15.87 -1.66
CA PHE A 135 9.45 14.47 -2.01
C PHE A 135 8.53 13.54 -1.23
N LEU A 136 8.10 12.46 -1.87
CA LEU A 136 7.49 11.29 -1.27
C LEU A 136 8.52 10.16 -1.22
N ALA A 137 8.74 9.60 -0.04
CA ALA A 137 9.59 8.44 0.15
C ALA A 137 8.86 7.31 0.87
N ARG A 138 9.16 6.05 0.51
CA ARG A 138 8.69 4.83 1.19
C ARG A 138 9.83 3.83 1.40
N ARG A 139 9.58 2.76 2.16
CA ARG A 139 10.58 1.70 2.47
C ARG A 139 11.85 2.23 3.14
N LEU A 140 11.72 3.23 4.01
CA LEU A 140 12.88 3.85 4.67
C LEU A 140 13.34 3.08 5.92
N GLY A 141 12.77 1.91 6.19
CA GLY A 141 13.17 1.02 7.28
C GLY A 141 14.48 0.26 7.03
N ASP A 142 14.95 0.17 5.79
CA ASP A 142 16.19 -0.52 5.41
C ASP A 142 17.35 0.47 5.22
N THR A 143 18.51 0.18 5.82
CA THR A 143 19.72 1.03 5.74
C THR A 143 20.28 1.11 4.32
N GLY A 144 20.14 0.05 3.52
CA GLY A 144 20.52 0.06 2.09
C GLY A 144 19.68 1.04 1.28
N THR A 145 18.37 1.01 1.50
CA THR A 145 17.41 1.92 0.86
C THR A 145 17.64 3.38 1.26
N ILE A 146 17.92 3.66 2.53
CA ILE A 146 18.28 5.00 3.00
C ILE A 146 19.54 5.52 2.30
N ALA A 147 20.60 4.70 2.20
CA ALA A 147 21.84 5.10 1.53
C ALA A 147 21.60 5.42 0.05
N HIS A 148 20.78 4.62 -0.63
CA HIS A 148 20.42 4.85 -2.04
C HIS A 148 19.61 6.14 -2.23
N VAL A 149 18.65 6.43 -1.33
CA VAL A 149 17.90 7.70 -1.31
C VAL A 149 18.84 8.88 -1.06
N ALA A 150 19.73 8.78 -0.07
CA ALA A 150 20.68 9.85 0.27
C ALA A 150 21.67 10.16 -0.88
N ALA A 151 22.04 9.15 -1.66
CA ALA A 151 22.92 9.30 -2.82
C ALA A 151 22.23 9.89 -4.06
N ALA A 152 20.91 10.04 -4.05
CA ALA A 152 20.17 10.55 -5.20
C ALA A 152 20.64 11.98 -5.58
N PRO A 153 21.10 12.23 -6.83
CA PRO A 153 21.74 13.49 -7.22
C PRO A 153 20.90 14.75 -6.93
N ARG A 154 19.57 14.61 -6.97
CA ARG A 154 18.64 15.70 -6.73
C ARG A 154 18.47 16.03 -5.25
N LEU A 155 18.60 15.03 -4.38
CA LEU A 155 18.64 15.22 -2.92
C LEU A 155 20.00 15.71 -2.44
N ALA A 156 21.09 15.24 -3.05
CA ALA A 156 22.46 15.65 -2.73
C ALA A 156 22.73 17.16 -2.97
N ARG A 157 21.89 17.83 -3.77
CA ARG A 157 21.94 19.29 -3.99
C ARG A 157 21.46 20.10 -2.79
N PHE A 158 20.77 19.49 -1.84
CA PHE A 158 20.32 20.14 -0.60
C PHE A 158 21.36 19.93 0.49
N SER A 159 22.42 20.75 0.46
CA SER A 159 23.43 20.81 1.53
C SER A 159 22.94 21.51 2.80
N SER A 160 21.71 22.07 2.79
CA SER A 160 21.06 22.71 3.93
C SER A 160 19.65 22.11 4.15
N PRO A 161 19.29 21.69 5.38
CA PRO A 161 18.01 21.05 5.70
C PRO A 161 16.77 21.89 5.36
N SER A 162 16.93 23.20 5.19
CA SER A 162 15.83 24.17 5.00
C SER A 162 15.30 24.29 3.56
N ARG A 163 15.92 23.62 2.59
CA ARG A 163 15.54 23.73 1.15
C ARG A 163 14.88 22.48 0.57
N ALA A 164 14.72 21.42 1.36
CA ALA A 164 13.96 20.24 0.97
C ALA A 164 12.97 19.88 2.07
N ALA A 165 11.68 19.82 1.73
CA ALA A 165 10.70 19.18 2.60
C ALA A 165 10.61 17.71 2.19
N LEU A 166 11.22 16.85 2.99
CA LEU A 166 10.99 15.42 2.87
C LEU A 166 9.69 15.09 3.59
N LEU A 167 8.64 14.80 2.83
CA LEU A 167 7.45 14.19 3.40
C LEU A 167 7.79 12.73 3.66
N ARG A 168 8.28 12.42 4.87
CA ARG A 168 8.27 11.04 5.35
C ARG A 168 6.82 10.70 5.66
N VAL A 169 6.27 9.74 4.93
CA VAL A 169 4.96 9.20 5.29
C VAL A 169 5.15 8.29 6.49
N ALA A 170 5.10 8.88 7.68
CA ALA A 170 4.91 8.18 8.95
C ALA A 170 3.63 8.74 9.56
N LEU A 171 2.53 7.98 9.47
CA LEU A 171 1.21 8.45 9.90
C LEU A 171 0.67 7.54 11.01
N PHE A 172 0.66 8.10 12.22
CA PHE A 172 -0.04 7.55 13.39
C PHE A 172 -1.51 7.95 13.33
N LEU A 173 -2.42 6.97 13.48
CA LEU A 173 -3.77 7.24 13.93
C LEU A 173 -3.89 6.75 15.37
N ARG A 174 -4.17 7.67 16.29
CA ARG A 174 -4.80 7.34 17.58
C ARG A 174 -6.17 6.76 17.27
N GLN A 175 -6.41 5.53 17.67
CA GLN A 175 -7.74 4.95 17.67
C GLN A 175 -8.60 5.70 18.69
N GLN A 176 -9.79 6.15 18.26
CA GLN A 176 -10.95 6.30 19.14
C GLN A 176 -11.77 5.02 19.04
#